data_AF-A0AAE7EAC9-F1
#
_entry.id   AF-A0AAE7EAC9-F1
#
_cell.length_a   1.000
_cell.length_b   1.000
_cell.length_c   1.000
_cell.angle_alpha   90.00
_cell.angle_beta   90.00
_cell.angle_gamma   90.00
#
_symmetry.space_group_name_H-M   'P 1'
#
loop_
_entity.id
_entity.type
_entity.pdbx_description
1 polymer ?
#
loop_
_entity_poly.entity_id
_entity_poly.type
_entity_poly.pdbx_seq_one_letter_code
_entity_poly.pdbx_strand_id
1 'polypeptide(L)' 'MKLLNEKEAQEYLGYSVKGNILAKMRMKTNQGKWEFTPRFIKFNDSIRYPKEWLDEDINAYIQRQAQL' A
#
# COMPACT_ATOMS: atom_id res chain seq x y z
N MET A 1 -12.48 9.67 -7.59
CA MET A 1 -11.20 9.20 -7.04
C MET A 1 -11.25 9.25 -5.51
N LYS A 2 -11.27 8.10 -4.82
CA LYS A 2 -11.24 8.03 -3.35
C LYS A 2 -9.78 8.13 -2.87
N LEU A 3 -9.49 9.06 -1.98
CA LEU A 3 -8.14 9.28 -1.42
C LEU A 3 -8.11 8.80 0.03
N LEU A 4 -7.38 7.72 0.29
CA LEU A 4 -7.24 7.13 1.62
C LEU A 4 -6.06 7.76 2.35
N ASN A 5 -6.20 7.97 3.66
CA ASN A 5 -5.06 8.24 4.52
C ASN A 5 -4.27 6.94 4.78
N GLU A 6 -3.14 7.05 5.48
CA GLU A 6 -2.26 5.91 5.73
C GLU A 6 -2.95 4.77 6.51
N LYS A 7 -3.77 5.10 7.51
CA LYS A 7 -4.51 4.10 8.29
C LYS A 7 -5.57 3.41 7.44
N GLU A 8 -6.35 4.18 6.68
CA GLU A 8 -7.41 3.65 5.81
C GLU A 8 -6.85 2.76 4.70
N ALA A 9 -5.70 3.12 4.13
CA ALA A 9 -5.04 2.30 3.13
C ALA A 9 -4.52 0.99 3.73
N GLN A 10 -3.96 1.01 4.95
CA GLN A 10 -3.55 -0.21 5.64
C GLN A 10 -4.74 -1.15 5.91
N GLU A 11 -5.86 -0.60 6.37
CA GLU A 11 -7.11 -1.36 6.58
C GLU A 11 -7.64 -1.92 5.25
N TYR A 12 -7.65 -1.10 4.19
CA TYR A 12 -8.12 -1.48 2.86
C TYR A 12 -7.33 -2.66 2.28
N LEU A 13 -6.03 -2.66 2.48
CA LEU A 13 -5.14 -3.71 1.99
C LEU A 13 -5.19 -4.99 2.87
N GLY A 14 -6.03 -5.02 3.91
CA GLY A 14 -6.21 -6.19 4.78
C GLY A 14 -5.05 -6.42 5.76
N TYR A 15 -4.28 -5.38 6.07
CA TYR A 15 -3.07 -5.50 6.90
C TYR A 15 -3.41 -5.45 8.39
N SER A 16 -3.36 -6.61 9.05
CA SER A 16 -3.33 -6.66 10.52
C SER A 16 -1.91 -6.46 11.03
N VAL A 17 -1.72 -5.46 11.92
CA VAL A 17 -0.44 -5.11 12.57
C VAL A 17 0.23 -6.32 13.23
N LYS A 18 -0.53 -7.36 13.61
CA LYS A 18 -0.05 -8.47 14.45
C LYS A 18 0.34 -9.77 13.72
N GLY A 19 0.20 -9.92 12.40
CA GLY A 19 0.49 -11.25 11.85
C GLY A 19 0.53 -11.47 10.35
N ASN A 20 0.40 -10.44 9.51
CA ASN A 20 0.37 -10.69 8.07
C ASN A 20 1.62 -10.11 7.39
N ILE A 21 2.28 -10.89 6.52
CA ILE A 21 3.47 -10.49 5.75
C ILE A 21 3.21 -9.22 4.92
N LEU A 22 1.94 -8.99 4.64
CA LEU A 22 1.31 -7.83 4.02
C LEU A 22 1.35 -6.54 4.88
N ALA A 23 1.41 -6.62 6.22
CA ALA A 23 1.72 -5.47 7.09
C ALA A 23 3.17 -4.95 6.92
N LYS A 24 3.95 -5.59 6.05
CA LYS A 24 5.29 -5.18 5.64
C LYS A 24 5.34 -4.51 4.26
N MET A 25 4.21 -4.28 3.58
CA MET A 25 4.11 -3.53 2.32
C MET A 25 4.27 -2.01 2.48
N ARG A 26 5.13 -1.61 3.41
CA ARG A 26 4.92 -0.45 4.24
C ARG A 26 5.05 0.84 3.43
N MET A 27 3.93 1.56 3.38
CA MET A 27 3.69 3.01 3.33
C MET A 27 4.95 3.88 3.30
N LYS A 28 4.87 5.09 2.72
CA LYS A 28 6.03 6.00 2.53
C LYS A 28 7.08 6.01 3.67
N THR A 29 6.65 5.92 4.93
CA THR A 29 7.49 5.77 6.13
C THR A 29 8.55 4.65 6.09
N ASN A 30 8.43 3.66 5.19
CA ASN A 30 9.32 2.51 5.07
C ASN A 30 9.77 2.27 3.61
N GLN A 31 9.63 3.29 2.76
CA GLN A 31 10.11 3.25 1.38
C GLN A 31 11.57 2.78 1.33
N GLY A 32 11.86 1.77 0.50
CA GLY A 32 13.21 1.20 0.33
C GLY A 32 13.59 0.07 1.30
N LYS A 33 12.78 -0.24 2.31
CA LYS A 33 13.02 -1.38 3.22
C LYS A 33 12.29 -2.66 2.82
N TRP A 34 11.30 -2.55 1.92
CA TRP A 34 10.43 -3.66 1.53
C TRP A 34 10.22 -3.69 0.03
N GLU A 35 9.98 -4.89 -0.49
CA GLU A 35 9.86 -5.17 -1.93
C GLU A 35 8.66 -4.48 -2.58
N PHE A 36 7.66 -4.13 -1.77
CA PHE A 36 6.46 -3.45 -2.24
C PHE A 36 6.14 -2.23 -1.37
N THR A 37 6.01 -1.08 -2.03
CA THR A 37 5.53 0.17 -1.44
C THR A 37 4.50 0.76 -2.41
N PRO A 38 3.23 0.93 -2.01
CA PRO A 38 2.20 1.43 -2.90
C PRO A 38 2.43 2.90 -3.28
N ARG A 39 1.95 3.27 -4.47
CA ARG A 39 1.99 4.64 -4.98
C ARG A 39 1.13 5.55 -4.11
N PHE A 40 1.61 6.77 -3.90
CA PHE A 40 0.93 7.79 -3.12
C PHE A 40 1.07 9.17 -3.75
N ILE A 41 0.18 10.09 -3.37
CA ILE A 41 0.26 11.50 -3.69
C ILE A 41 0.49 12.32 -2.43
N LYS A 42 1.18 13.46 -2.57
CA LYS A 42 1.30 14.47 -1.52
C LYS A 42 0.22 15.51 -1.76
N PHE A 43 -0.68 15.70 -0.80
CA PHE A 43 -1.79 16.66 -0.87
C PHE A 43 -1.78 17.50 0.41
N ASN A 44 -1.52 18.80 0.30
CA ASN A 44 -1.42 19.74 1.42
C ASN A 44 -0.58 19.19 2.59
N ASP A 45 0.67 18.81 2.29
CA ASP A 45 1.63 18.18 3.22
C ASP A 45 1.25 16.84 3.83
N SER A 46 0.05 16.33 3.53
CA SER A 46 -0.40 15.00 3.93
C SER A 46 -0.20 13.98 2.81
N ILE A 47 0.09 12.74 3.19
CA ILE A 47 0.14 11.63 2.25
C ILE A 47 -1.27 11.09 2.05
N ARG A 48 -1.63 10.84 0.79
CA ARG A 48 -2.88 10.19 0.42
C ARG A 48 -2.61 9.09 -0.60
N TYR A 49 -3.37 8.02 -0.47
CA TYR A 49 -3.29 6.84 -1.33
C TYR A 49 -4.56 6.77 -2.16
N PRO A 50 -4.49 7.06 -3.47
CA PRO A 50 -5.63 6.85 -4.34
C PRO A 50 -6.01 5.38 -4.38
N LYS A 51 -7.29 5.08 -4.14
CA LYS A 51 -7.78 3.70 -4.08
C LYS A 51 -7.49 2.93 -5.37
N GLU A 52 -7.68 3.57 -6.52
CA GLU A 52 -7.43 2.96 -7.84
C GLU A 52 -5.97 2.50 -7.99
N TRP A 53 -5.02 3.31 -7.50
CA TRP A 53 -3.61 2.94 -7.51
C TRP A 53 -3.30 1.80 -6.54
N LEU A 54 -3.93 1.78 -5.36
CA LEU A 54 -3.82 0.66 -4.44
C LEU A 54 -4.29 -0.66 -5.08
N ASP A 55 -5.42 -0.62 -5.79
CA ASP A 55 -5.96 -1.80 -6.48
C ASP A 55 -5.00 -2.32 -7.57
N GLU A 56 -4.46 -1.41 -8.38
CA GLU A 56 -3.44 -1.74 -9.39
C GLU A 56 -2.16 -2.32 -8.76
N ASP A 57 -1.69 -1.69 -7.69
CA ASP A 57 -0.46 -2.11 -7.01
C ASP A 57 -0.63 -3.51 -6.39
N ILE A 58 -1.78 -3.79 -5.74
CA ILE A 58 -2.11 -5.13 -5.24
C ILE A 58 -2.10 -6.15 -6.36
N ASN A 59 -2.78 -5.87 -7.47
CA ASN A 59 -2.87 -6.79 -8.60
C ASN A 59 -1.48 -7.08 -9.17
N ALA A 60 -0.65 -6.06 -9.35
CA ALA A 60 0.72 -6.22 -9.82
C ALA A 60 1.55 -7.10 -8.86
N TYR A 61 1.38 -6.92 -7.56
CA TYR A 61 2.06 -7.76 -6.57
C TYR A 61 1.59 -9.21 -6.62
N ILE A 62 0.29 -9.46 -6.68
CA ILE A 62 -0.27 -10.82 -6.78
C ILE A 62 0.25 -11.52 -8.03
N GLN A 63 0.25 -10.83 -9.18
CA GLN A 63 0.77 -11.36 -10.44
C GLN A 63 2.27 -11.70 -10.34
N ARG A 64 3.06 -10.85 -9.68
CA ARG A 64 4.49 -11.10 -9.45
C ARG A 64 4.74 -12.29 -8.53
N GLN A 65 3.93 -12.48 -7.50
CA GLN A 65 4.03 -13.64 -6.60
C GLN A 65 3.56 -14.93 -7.29
N ALA A 66 2.59 -14.86 -8.20
CA ALA A 66 2.11 -16.03 -8.96
C ALA A 66 3.11 -16.52 -10.02
N GLN A 67 4.14 -15.72 -10.34
CA GLN A 67 5.20 -16.06 -11.29
C GLN A 67 6.48 -16.60 -10.62
N LEU A 68 6.53 -16.62 -9.28
CA LEU A 68 7.63 -17.16 -8.45
C LEU A 68 7.28 -18.56 -7.94
#